data_AF-A0A7S1DIX4-F1
#
_entry.id   AF-A0A7S1DIX4-F1
#
_cell.length_a   1.000
_cell.length_b   1.000
_cell.length_c   1.000
_cell.angle_alpha   90.00
_cell.angle_beta   90.00
_cell.angle_gamma   90.00
#
_symmetry.space_group_name_H-M   'P 1'
#
loop_
_entity.id
_entity.type
_entity.pdbx_description
1 polymer ?
#
loop_
_entity_poly.entity_id
_entity_poly.type
_entity_poly.pdbx_seq_one_letter_code
_entity_poly.pdbx_strand_id
1 'polypeptide(L)'
;DRMGNALSFGSGDACCGPRGDLGEKSITMPARPISVLQDDRIHFINDHPLTSVMRGIAPDDHEVLVIKDINGIVLFKVQRGLSNEIKLYLPSGTCHAQVIREGASCWHIYVGKQRRATIMARQLVDNHVFHVHELPEPYPERGAVTSTGSLPLPCLSVRGDWATRSWVVFDCTDLKSEKRVAKTSDGLPDGSALFSNTGDVYSLHVAAGLDVALATCIGLVVDDWMGLNGLRH
;
A
#
# COMPACT_ATOMS: atom_id res chain seq x y z
N ASP A 1 -56.30 -7.00 -4.78
CA ASP A 1 -55.28 -5.97 -4.56
C ASP A 1 -54.59 -6.10 -3.21
N ARG A 2 -53.35 -6.59 -3.25
CA ARG A 2 -52.25 -6.51 -2.27
C ARG A 2 -51.49 -7.84 -2.29
N MET A 3 -50.41 -7.89 -3.04
CA MET A 3 -49.15 -8.55 -2.64
C MET A 3 -48.02 -7.82 -3.35
N GLY A 4 -47.07 -7.32 -2.57
CA GLY A 4 -45.86 -6.70 -3.07
C GLY A 4 -44.87 -7.75 -3.57
N ASN A 5 -43.96 -7.32 -4.43
CA ASN A 5 -42.67 -7.97 -4.58
C ASN A 5 -41.59 -6.90 -4.57
N ALA A 6 -40.79 -6.95 -3.50
CA ALA A 6 -39.54 -6.23 -3.38
C ALA A 6 -38.54 -6.81 -4.39
N LEU A 7 -37.96 -5.94 -5.21
CA LEU A 7 -36.76 -6.28 -5.98
C LEU A 7 -35.57 -6.12 -5.04
N SER A 8 -35.02 -7.27 -4.65
CA SER A 8 -33.74 -7.38 -3.93
C SER A 8 -32.59 -7.04 -4.90
N PHE A 9 -31.78 -6.05 -4.55
CA PHE A 9 -30.51 -5.79 -5.20
C PHE A 9 -29.49 -6.83 -4.71
N GLY A 10 -28.94 -7.60 -5.64
CA GLY A 10 -27.97 -8.66 -5.35
C GLY A 10 -26.69 -8.13 -4.71
N SER A 11 -26.36 -8.72 -3.57
CA SER A 11 -25.11 -8.56 -2.82
C SER A 11 -23.90 -9.01 -3.65
N GLY A 12 -23.01 -8.07 -3.98
CA GLY A 12 -21.75 -8.31 -4.70
C GLY A 12 -20.61 -8.80 -3.82
N ASP A 13 -20.83 -9.81 -2.98
CA ASP A 13 -19.80 -10.43 -2.13
C ASP A 13 -19.03 -11.53 -2.88
N ALA A 14 -18.33 -11.15 -3.96
CA ALA A 14 -17.54 -12.09 -4.76
C ALA A 14 -16.04 -11.73 -4.85
N CYS A 15 -15.47 -11.10 -3.82
CA CYS A 15 -14.03 -10.82 -3.72
C CYS A 15 -13.30 -11.59 -2.60
N CYS A 16 -14.04 -12.46 -1.90
CA CYS A 16 -13.58 -13.16 -0.71
C CYS A 16 -13.09 -14.57 -1.06
N GLY A 17 -11.86 -14.64 -1.57
CA GLY A 17 -11.09 -15.88 -1.62
C GLY A 17 -10.86 -16.50 -0.24
N PRO A 18 -10.71 -17.84 -0.13
CA PRO A 18 -10.47 -18.52 1.13
C PRO A 18 -9.13 -18.11 1.78
N ARG A 19 -9.06 -18.18 3.11
CA ARG A 19 -7.91 -17.86 4.01
C ARG A 19 -6.65 -18.74 3.81
N GLY A 20 -6.40 -19.29 2.61
CA GLY A 20 -5.37 -20.30 2.36
C GLY A 20 -3.94 -19.77 2.36
N ASP A 21 -3.11 -20.29 3.27
CA ASP A 21 -1.63 -20.19 3.35
C ASP A 21 -1.02 -18.85 2.93
N LEU A 22 -1.17 -17.82 3.76
CA LEU A 22 -0.49 -16.53 3.52
C LEU A 22 1.04 -16.63 3.61
N GLY A 23 1.59 -17.67 4.28
CA GLY A 23 3.02 -17.75 4.63
C GLY A 23 3.98 -18.24 3.54
N GLU A 24 3.60 -19.20 2.68
CA GLU A 24 4.60 -19.91 1.86
C GLU A 24 4.62 -19.60 0.36
N LYS A 25 3.51 -19.15 -0.25
CA LYS A 25 3.53 -18.91 -1.71
C LYS A 25 4.41 -17.71 -2.05
N SER A 26 5.25 -17.88 -3.06
CA SER A 26 6.11 -16.84 -3.62
C SER A 26 5.28 -15.69 -4.21
N ILE A 27 5.88 -14.50 -4.23
CA ILE A 27 5.36 -13.37 -5.00
C ILE A 27 5.49 -13.66 -6.49
N THR A 28 4.51 -13.22 -7.27
CA THR A 28 4.44 -13.41 -8.73
C THR A 28 4.14 -12.07 -9.40
N MET A 29 4.51 -11.97 -10.69
CA MET A 29 4.23 -10.76 -11.46
C MET A 29 2.71 -10.52 -11.58
N PRO A 30 2.25 -9.25 -11.52
CA PRO A 30 0.86 -8.92 -11.76
C PRO A 30 0.41 -9.32 -13.17
N ALA A 31 -0.90 -9.40 -13.40
CA ALA A 31 -1.47 -9.67 -14.73
C ALA A 31 -1.13 -8.59 -15.76
N ARG A 32 -0.98 -7.34 -15.31
CA ARG A 32 -0.44 -6.21 -16.07
C ARG A 32 0.53 -5.42 -15.19
N PRO A 33 1.50 -4.68 -15.75
CA PRO A 33 2.27 -3.73 -14.96
C PRO A 33 1.35 -2.75 -14.21
N ILE A 34 1.66 -2.48 -12.95
CA ILE A 34 0.95 -1.56 -12.08
C ILE A 34 1.91 -0.43 -11.72
N SER A 35 1.74 0.73 -12.36
CA SER A 35 2.71 1.83 -12.42
C SER A 35 2.12 3.16 -11.94
N VAL A 36 1.35 3.12 -10.84
CA VAL A 36 0.46 4.21 -10.42
C VAL A 36 1.20 5.52 -10.11
N LEU A 37 2.40 5.44 -9.53
CA LEU A 37 3.17 6.61 -9.08
C LEU A 37 4.29 7.02 -10.05
N GLN A 38 4.38 6.38 -11.21
CA GLN A 38 5.30 6.82 -12.25
C GLN A 38 4.92 8.22 -12.76
N ASP A 39 5.93 9.02 -13.06
CA ASP A 39 5.77 10.27 -13.80
C ASP A 39 6.80 10.34 -14.94
N ASP A 40 6.70 11.38 -15.77
CA ASP A 40 7.58 11.57 -16.93
C ASP A 40 9.08 11.68 -16.57
N ARG A 41 9.41 11.80 -15.28
CA ARG A 41 10.76 11.98 -14.78
C ARG A 41 11.29 10.72 -14.11
N ILE A 42 10.40 9.82 -13.67
CA ILE A 42 10.72 8.73 -12.77
C ILE A 42 9.87 7.48 -13.11
N HIS A 43 10.55 6.45 -13.62
CA HIS A 43 9.95 5.14 -13.89
C HIS A 43 10.47 4.11 -12.87
N PHE A 44 9.63 3.72 -11.90
CA PHE A 44 9.95 2.67 -10.91
C PHE A 44 9.17 1.36 -11.15
N ILE A 45 9.05 0.91 -12.39
CA ILE A 45 8.70 -0.50 -12.60
C ILE A 45 10.02 -1.25 -12.46
N ASN A 46 10.10 -2.14 -11.48
CA ASN A 46 11.23 -3.05 -11.47
C ASN A 46 11.03 -4.14 -12.50
N ASP A 47 12.06 -4.37 -13.31
CA ASP A 47 12.14 -5.51 -14.22
C ASP A 47 12.43 -6.82 -13.46
N HIS A 48 12.86 -6.72 -12.20
CA HIS A 48 13.17 -7.84 -11.31
C HIS A 48 12.50 -7.67 -9.94
N PRO A 49 12.17 -8.77 -9.23
CA PRO A 49 11.69 -8.67 -7.86
C PRO A 49 12.69 -7.90 -6.98
N LEU A 50 12.18 -7.07 -6.07
CA LEU A 50 12.98 -6.27 -5.16
C LEU A 50 12.53 -6.48 -3.73
N THR A 51 13.49 -6.64 -2.84
CA THR A 51 13.25 -6.65 -1.40
C THR A 51 13.79 -5.36 -0.80
N SER A 52 12.92 -4.62 -0.13
CA SER A 52 13.25 -3.42 0.63
C SER A 52 13.14 -3.69 2.12
N VAL A 53 13.96 -2.99 2.91
CA VAL A 53 13.98 -3.02 4.36
C VAL A 53 13.35 -1.73 4.87
N MET A 54 12.30 -1.86 5.67
CA MET A 54 11.50 -0.76 6.19
C MET A 54 11.51 -0.78 7.72
N ARG A 55 11.59 0.40 8.34
CA ARG A 55 11.29 0.58 9.77
C ARG A 55 9.87 1.10 9.88
N GLY A 56 9.06 0.52 10.76
CA GLY A 56 7.72 1.02 11.02
C GLY A 56 7.74 2.46 11.56
N ILE A 57 6.93 3.35 10.98
CA ILE A 57 6.77 4.75 11.43
C ILE A 57 5.71 4.90 12.53
N ALA A 58 6.05 5.43 13.70
CA ALA A 58 5.06 5.75 14.74
C ALA A 58 4.35 7.09 14.44
N PRO A 59 3.14 7.34 14.97
CA PRO A 59 2.40 8.59 14.73
C PRO A 59 3.18 9.86 15.07
N ASP A 60 4.01 9.80 16.11
CA ASP A 60 4.79 10.93 16.64
C ASP A 60 6.25 10.90 16.17
N ASP A 61 6.62 9.99 15.26
CA ASP A 61 7.97 9.91 14.72
C ASP A 61 8.19 11.02 13.68
N HIS A 62 9.04 11.98 14.03
CA HIS A 62 9.46 13.08 13.17
C HIS A 62 10.83 12.84 12.54
N GLU A 63 11.46 11.69 12.78
CA GLU A 63 12.74 11.36 12.17
C GLU A 63 12.59 11.11 10.66
N VAL A 64 13.65 11.42 9.92
CA VAL A 64 13.75 11.01 8.52
C VAL A 64 14.15 9.54 8.47
N LEU A 65 13.26 8.72 7.94
CA LEU A 65 13.53 7.29 7.76
C LEU A 65 14.21 7.04 6.43
N VAL A 66 15.08 6.06 6.41
CA VAL A 66 15.78 5.64 5.20
C VAL A 66 15.35 4.22 4.86
N ILE A 67 14.69 4.07 3.72
CA ILE A 67 14.31 2.77 3.16
C ILE A 67 15.42 2.34 2.21
N LYS A 68 15.94 1.14 2.44
CA LYS A 68 17.04 0.57 1.66
C LYS A 68 16.62 -0.73 1.00
N ASP A 69 17.32 -1.14 -0.04
CA ASP A 69 17.26 -2.52 -0.51
C ASP A 69 18.10 -3.45 0.41
N ILE A 70 18.06 -4.74 0.11
CA ILE A 70 18.86 -5.76 0.82
C ILE A 70 20.38 -5.57 0.69
N ASN A 71 20.85 -4.81 -0.30
CA ASN A 71 22.26 -4.50 -0.51
C ASN A 71 22.69 -3.21 0.20
N GLY A 72 21.76 -2.55 0.91
CA GLY A 72 22.01 -1.29 1.61
C GLY A 72 21.92 -0.04 0.73
N ILE A 73 21.48 -0.16 -0.52
CA ILE A 73 21.24 0.96 -1.43
C ILE A 73 20.01 1.72 -0.95
N VAL A 74 20.13 3.04 -0.77
CA VAL A 74 19.00 3.89 -0.40
C VAL A 74 18.03 3.97 -1.57
N LEU A 75 16.80 3.50 -1.35
CA LEU A 75 15.71 3.59 -2.30
C LEU A 75 14.92 4.88 -2.08
N PHE A 76 14.53 5.13 -0.84
CA PHE A 76 13.74 6.31 -0.48
C PHE A 76 14.12 6.87 0.88
N LYS A 77 13.82 8.15 1.07
CA LYS A 77 13.77 8.79 2.39
C LYS A 77 12.31 9.12 2.70
N VAL A 78 11.84 8.78 3.89
CA VAL A 78 10.48 9.11 4.33
C VAL A 78 10.56 10.21 5.37
N GLN A 79 9.70 11.22 5.22
CA GLN A 79 9.57 12.29 6.19
C GLN A 79 8.09 12.46 6.53
N ARG A 80 7.78 12.47 7.82
CA ARG A 80 6.44 12.82 8.30
C ARG A 80 6.29 14.35 8.29
N GLY A 81 5.25 14.83 7.63
CA GLY A 81 4.88 16.25 7.60
C GLY A 81 4.04 16.63 8.82
N LEU A 82 3.14 17.60 8.65
CA LEU A 82 2.09 17.89 9.64
C LEU A 82 1.18 16.66 9.81
N SER A 83 0.42 16.58 10.91
CA SER A 83 -0.18 15.39 11.55
C SER A 83 -0.90 14.32 10.68
N ASN A 84 -1.10 14.53 9.38
CA ASN A 84 -1.76 13.61 8.44
C ASN A 84 -0.97 13.38 7.13
N GLU A 85 0.27 13.86 7.02
CA GLU A 85 1.05 13.84 5.77
C GLU A 85 2.33 13.03 5.93
N ILE A 86 2.61 12.14 4.98
CA ILE A 86 3.86 11.39 4.87
C ILE A 86 4.44 11.64 3.47
N LYS A 87 5.68 12.09 3.39
CA LYS A 87 6.36 12.39 2.13
C LYS A 87 7.43 11.35 1.84
N LEU A 88 7.45 10.86 0.61
CA LEU A 88 8.44 9.94 0.08
C LEU A 88 9.38 10.71 -0.86
N TYR A 89 10.65 10.76 -0.51
CA TYR A 89 11.69 11.44 -1.27
C TYR A 89 12.64 10.45 -1.92
N LEU A 90 13.11 10.80 -3.10
CA LEU A 90 14.22 10.12 -3.75
C LEU A 90 15.54 10.36 -3.01
N PRO A 91 16.58 9.53 -3.26
CA PRO A 91 17.91 9.75 -2.71
C PRO A 91 18.47 11.14 -3.06
N SER A 92 18.10 11.67 -4.23
CA SER A 92 18.45 13.01 -4.72
C SER A 92 17.82 14.16 -3.92
N GLY A 93 16.84 13.89 -3.06
CA GLY A 93 16.08 14.90 -2.30
C GLY A 93 14.81 15.39 -2.99
N THR A 94 14.51 14.92 -4.21
CA THR A 94 13.24 15.24 -4.90
C THR A 94 12.07 14.53 -4.22
N CYS A 95 11.00 15.25 -3.89
CA CYS A 95 9.75 14.65 -3.41
C CYS A 95 9.09 13.87 -4.54
N HIS A 96 8.97 12.55 -4.38
CA HIS A 96 8.38 11.68 -5.39
C HIS A 96 6.87 11.53 -5.17
N ALA A 97 6.46 11.17 -3.94
CA ALA A 97 5.06 10.96 -3.60
C ALA A 97 4.71 11.54 -2.23
N GLN A 98 3.44 11.89 -2.05
CA GLN A 98 2.88 12.36 -0.77
C GLN A 98 1.64 11.54 -0.44
N VAL A 99 1.62 10.93 0.73
CA VAL A 99 0.47 10.23 1.29
C VAL A 99 -0.21 11.19 2.26
N ILE A 100 -1.49 11.48 2.03
CA ILE A 100 -2.31 12.37 2.86
C ILE A 100 -3.48 11.58 3.39
N ARG A 101 -3.58 11.49 4.72
CA ARG A 101 -4.72 10.87 5.39
C ARG A 101 -5.92 11.82 5.41
N GLU A 102 -7.06 11.34 4.92
CA GLU A 102 -8.35 12.03 4.90
C GLU A 102 -9.36 11.26 5.78
N GLY A 103 -9.26 11.43 7.10
CA GLY A 103 -10.06 10.69 8.08
C GLY A 103 -9.45 9.36 8.52
N ALA A 104 -10.23 8.53 9.22
CA ALA A 104 -9.70 7.33 9.90
C ALA A 104 -9.41 6.14 8.97
N SER A 105 -9.97 6.14 7.76
CA SER A 105 -9.98 4.96 6.86
C SER A 105 -9.69 5.29 5.40
N CYS A 106 -9.21 6.49 5.10
CA CYS A 106 -8.93 6.92 3.73
C CYS A 106 -7.59 7.67 3.63
N TRP A 107 -6.78 7.31 2.65
CA TRP A 107 -5.52 7.97 2.32
C TRP A 107 -5.46 8.24 0.83
N HIS A 108 -5.00 9.42 0.46
CA HIS A 108 -4.75 9.82 -0.91
C HIS A 108 -3.24 9.85 -1.19
N ILE A 109 -2.83 9.30 -2.32
CA ILE A 109 -1.45 9.36 -2.78
C ILE A 109 -1.34 10.35 -3.94
N TYR A 110 -0.47 11.34 -3.77
CA TYR A 110 -0.20 12.38 -4.75
C TYR A 110 1.20 12.26 -5.33
N VAL A 111 1.32 12.55 -6.63
CA VAL A 111 2.59 12.83 -7.30
C VAL A 111 2.50 14.27 -7.80
N GLY A 112 3.40 15.14 -7.32
CA GLY A 112 3.24 16.58 -7.46
C GLY A 112 1.93 17.07 -6.82
N LYS A 113 1.00 17.59 -7.64
CA LYS A 113 -0.32 18.05 -7.18
C LYS A 113 -1.48 17.11 -7.55
N GLN A 114 -1.17 16.02 -8.25
CA GLN A 114 -2.15 15.11 -8.84
C GLN A 114 -2.35 13.89 -7.96
N ARG A 115 -3.60 13.60 -7.59
CA ARG A 115 -3.98 12.38 -6.87
C ARG A 115 -3.93 11.21 -7.84
N ARG A 116 -2.99 10.29 -7.60
CA ARG A 116 -2.77 9.10 -8.44
C ARG A 116 -3.52 7.88 -7.91
N ALA A 117 -3.64 7.78 -6.59
CA ALA A 117 -4.31 6.66 -5.95
C ALA A 117 -5.10 7.08 -4.71
N THR A 118 -6.07 6.25 -4.36
CA THR A 118 -6.75 6.28 -3.06
C THR A 118 -6.64 4.91 -2.40
N ILE A 119 -6.21 4.87 -1.14
CA ILE A 119 -6.23 3.67 -0.31
C ILE A 119 -7.37 3.82 0.69
N MET A 120 -8.26 2.82 0.74
CA MET A 120 -9.34 2.78 1.73
C MET A 120 -9.21 1.55 2.61
N ALA A 121 -9.29 1.74 3.93
CA ALA A 121 -9.48 0.66 4.88
C ALA A 121 -10.97 0.30 4.93
N ARG A 122 -11.28 -0.98 4.73
CA ARG A 122 -12.62 -1.54 4.95
C ARG A 122 -12.57 -2.55 6.07
N GLN A 123 -13.51 -2.44 6.99
CA GLN A 123 -13.73 -3.44 8.02
C GLN A 123 -14.58 -4.57 7.43
N LEU A 124 -14.02 -5.79 7.45
CA LEU A 124 -14.76 -7.04 7.36
C LEU A 124 -14.99 -7.55 8.79
N VAL A 125 -15.99 -8.41 8.97
CA VAL A 125 -16.52 -8.89 10.27
C VAL A 125 -15.41 -9.15 11.32
N ASP A 126 -14.28 -9.74 10.91
CA ASP A 126 -13.15 -10.05 11.80
C ASP A 126 -11.80 -9.49 11.33
N ASN A 127 -11.74 -8.65 10.29
CA ASN A 127 -10.46 -8.18 9.75
C ASN A 127 -10.57 -6.87 8.96
N HIS A 128 -9.50 -6.08 8.98
CA HIS A 128 -9.37 -4.96 8.06
C HIS A 128 -8.81 -5.43 6.72
N VAL A 129 -9.22 -4.79 5.63
CA VAL A 129 -8.65 -4.97 4.29
C VAL A 129 -8.41 -3.58 3.72
N PHE A 130 -7.24 -3.36 3.12
CA PHE A 130 -6.99 -2.13 2.38
C PHE A 130 -7.23 -2.37 0.89
N HIS A 131 -7.96 -1.46 0.26
CA HIS A 131 -8.17 -1.46 -1.18
C HIS A 131 -7.45 -0.27 -1.80
N VAL A 132 -6.64 -0.53 -2.81
CA VAL A 132 -5.92 0.50 -3.56
C VAL A 132 -6.65 0.75 -4.87
N HIS A 133 -7.09 1.97 -5.05
CA HIS A 133 -7.82 2.44 -6.23
C HIS A 133 -6.88 3.34 -7.03
N GLU A 134 -6.42 2.86 -8.18
CA GLU A 134 -5.74 3.68 -9.20
C GLU A 134 -6.77 4.64 -9.82
N LEU A 135 -6.46 5.93 -9.87
CA LEU A 135 -7.35 6.92 -10.49
C LEU A 135 -7.04 7.06 -11.98
N PRO A 136 -8.05 7.20 -12.86
CA PRO A 136 -7.81 7.39 -14.29
C PRO A 136 -7.34 8.81 -14.59
N GLU A 137 -6.67 8.98 -15.73
CA GLU A 137 -6.43 10.30 -16.31
C GLU A 137 -7.74 10.93 -16.82
N PRO A 138 -7.88 12.27 -16.74
CA PRO A 138 -6.95 13.21 -16.10
C PRO A 138 -6.98 13.10 -14.56
N TYR A 139 -5.81 13.04 -13.94
CA TYR A 139 -5.69 12.87 -12.49
C TYR A 139 -6.27 14.06 -11.72
N PRO A 140 -7.10 13.84 -10.69
CA PRO A 140 -7.64 14.93 -9.88
C PRO A 140 -6.56 15.75 -9.18
N GLU A 141 -6.63 17.06 -9.23
CA GLU A 141 -5.74 17.94 -8.46
C GLU A 141 -6.19 18.07 -7.00
N ARG A 142 -5.24 18.35 -6.11
CA ARG A 142 -5.52 18.63 -4.70
C ARG A 142 -6.48 19.83 -4.57
N GLY A 143 -7.57 19.63 -3.84
CA GLY A 143 -8.58 20.67 -3.61
C GLY A 143 -9.59 20.84 -4.74
N ALA A 144 -9.46 20.10 -5.85
CA ALA A 144 -10.54 19.99 -6.81
C ALA A 144 -11.76 19.36 -6.11
N VAL A 145 -12.92 20.02 -6.21
CA VAL A 145 -14.20 19.43 -5.81
C VAL A 145 -14.49 18.30 -6.79
N THR A 146 -13.87 17.15 -6.57
CA THR A 146 -14.33 15.94 -7.23
C THR A 146 -15.70 15.68 -6.63
N SER A 147 -16.75 16.00 -7.39
CA SER A 147 -18.06 15.39 -7.22
C SER A 147 -17.83 13.93 -6.86
N THR A 148 -18.49 13.45 -5.82
CA THR A 148 -18.44 12.10 -5.23
C THR A 148 -18.66 10.99 -6.26
N GLY A 149 -17.73 10.86 -7.20
CA GLY A 149 -17.70 9.78 -8.17
C GLY A 149 -17.30 8.53 -7.41
N SER A 150 -17.99 7.44 -7.71
CA SER A 150 -17.56 6.12 -7.28
C SER A 150 -16.09 5.94 -7.65
N LEU A 151 -15.26 5.54 -6.69
CA LEU A 151 -13.88 5.13 -6.99
C LEU A 151 -13.90 4.00 -8.03
N PRO A 152 -12.91 3.93 -8.92
CA PRO A 152 -12.71 2.78 -9.78
C PRO A 152 -12.65 1.49 -8.97
N LEU A 153 -12.81 0.34 -9.64
CA LEU A 153 -12.56 -0.95 -8.98
C LEU A 153 -11.12 -0.98 -8.43
N PRO A 154 -10.89 -1.63 -7.28
CA PRO A 154 -9.55 -1.71 -6.71
C PRO A 154 -8.62 -2.47 -7.66
N CYS A 155 -7.42 -1.93 -7.83
CA CYS A 155 -6.34 -2.59 -8.58
C CYS A 155 -5.52 -3.53 -7.67
N LEU A 156 -5.47 -3.24 -6.37
CA LEU A 156 -4.80 -4.06 -5.37
C LEU A 156 -5.65 -4.22 -4.09
N SER A 157 -5.47 -5.34 -3.41
CA SER A 157 -6.03 -5.60 -2.07
C SER A 157 -4.91 -6.02 -1.12
N VAL A 158 -4.88 -5.42 0.08
CA VAL A 158 -3.89 -5.73 1.12
C VAL A 158 -4.59 -6.43 2.27
N ARG A 159 -4.08 -7.60 2.66
CA ARG A 159 -4.67 -8.46 3.68
C ARG A 159 -3.57 -9.14 4.47
N GLY A 160 -3.85 -9.46 5.73
CA GLY A 160 -2.95 -10.27 6.53
C GLY A 160 -3.11 -10.01 8.01
N ASP A 161 -2.07 -10.36 8.75
CA ASP A 161 -1.94 -10.05 10.17
C ASP A 161 -1.13 -8.76 10.34
N TRP A 162 -1.78 -7.75 10.87
CA TRP A 162 -1.20 -6.43 11.06
C TRP A 162 -0.23 -6.42 12.23
N ALA A 163 -0.55 -7.10 13.33
CA ALA A 163 0.24 -7.07 14.57
C ALA A 163 1.64 -7.67 14.34
N THR A 164 1.72 -8.72 13.54
CA THR A 164 3.00 -9.36 13.16
C THR A 164 3.62 -8.79 11.90
N ARG A 165 3.03 -7.73 11.32
CA ARG A 165 3.39 -7.16 10.00
C ARG A 165 3.52 -8.25 8.93
N SER A 166 2.63 -9.24 8.95
CA SER A 166 2.58 -10.35 7.99
C SER A 166 1.41 -10.13 7.04
N TRP A 167 1.58 -9.20 6.10
CA TRP A 167 0.56 -8.83 5.12
C TRP A 167 1.03 -9.06 3.69
N VAL A 168 0.05 -9.26 2.82
CA VAL A 168 0.22 -9.62 1.41
C VAL A 168 -0.62 -8.68 0.57
N VAL A 169 -0.04 -8.23 -0.54
CA VAL A 169 -0.70 -7.43 -1.57
C VAL A 169 -1.10 -8.35 -2.72
N PHE A 170 -2.37 -8.32 -3.07
CA PHE A 170 -2.97 -9.11 -4.13
C PHE A 170 -3.31 -8.22 -5.32
N ASP A 171 -3.06 -8.72 -6.54
CA ASP A 171 -3.57 -8.14 -7.78
C ASP A 171 -5.08 -8.37 -7.90
N CYS A 172 -5.84 -7.29 -8.08
CA CYS A 172 -7.29 -7.32 -8.28
C CYS A 172 -7.71 -7.04 -9.73
N THR A 173 -6.76 -6.85 -10.65
CA THR A 173 -7.06 -6.61 -12.07
C THR A 173 -7.63 -7.84 -12.77
N ASP A 174 -7.24 -9.04 -12.31
CA ASP A 174 -7.89 -10.30 -12.66
C ASP A 174 -8.38 -10.98 -11.37
N LEU A 175 -9.69 -10.82 -11.10
CA LEU A 175 -10.37 -11.32 -9.91
C LEU A 175 -10.24 -12.83 -9.68
N LYS A 176 -9.89 -13.61 -10.72
CA LYS A 176 -9.71 -15.06 -10.60
C LYS A 176 -8.30 -15.47 -10.19
N SER A 177 -7.33 -14.57 -10.33
CA SER A 177 -5.91 -14.94 -10.32
C SER A 177 -5.27 -15.01 -8.93
N GLU A 178 -5.86 -14.34 -7.92
CA GLU A 178 -5.34 -14.23 -6.54
C GLU A 178 -3.81 -14.03 -6.45
N LYS A 179 -3.23 -13.33 -7.43
CA LYS A 179 -1.77 -13.20 -7.56
C LYS A 179 -1.22 -12.33 -6.45
N ARG A 180 -0.22 -12.84 -5.73
CA ARG A 180 0.50 -12.12 -4.67
C ARG A 180 1.60 -11.30 -5.32
N VAL A 181 1.49 -9.99 -5.30
CA VAL A 181 2.42 -9.08 -5.99
C VAL A 181 3.37 -8.37 -5.04
N ALA A 182 3.06 -8.36 -3.75
CA ALA A 182 4.02 -8.03 -2.71
C ALA A 182 3.66 -8.76 -1.41
N LYS A 183 4.64 -8.92 -0.53
CA LYS A 183 4.41 -9.42 0.83
C LYS A 183 5.42 -8.84 1.79
N THR A 184 5.07 -8.80 3.06
CA THR A 184 6.02 -8.53 4.13
C THR A 184 6.48 -9.81 4.82
N SER A 185 7.67 -9.74 5.41
CA SER A 185 8.17 -10.74 6.33
C SER A 185 8.77 -10.03 7.53
N ASP A 186 8.54 -10.59 8.71
CA ASP A 186 9.18 -10.12 9.93
C ASP A 186 10.70 -10.33 9.87
N GLY A 187 11.44 -9.38 10.43
CA GLY A 187 12.89 -9.40 10.46
C GLY A 187 13.58 -9.11 9.12
N LEU A 188 14.91 -9.17 9.19
CA LEU A 188 15.82 -9.00 8.07
C LEU A 188 16.05 -10.37 7.40
N PRO A 189 16.23 -10.45 6.07
CA PRO A 189 16.77 -11.66 5.46
C PRO A 189 18.14 -11.97 6.08
N ASP A 190 18.35 -13.25 6.39
CA ASP A 190 19.46 -13.78 7.18
C ASP A 190 20.79 -13.06 6.95
N GLY A 191 21.39 -12.54 8.04
CA GLY A 191 22.78 -12.08 8.05
C GLY A 191 23.04 -10.59 7.80
N SER A 192 22.03 -9.73 7.64
CA SER A 192 22.28 -8.29 7.52
C SER A 192 22.54 -7.62 8.89
N ALA A 193 23.79 -7.68 9.33
CA ALA A 193 24.30 -6.91 10.48
C ALA A 193 24.20 -5.37 10.31
N LEU A 194 23.66 -4.88 9.18
CA LEU A 194 23.53 -3.47 8.82
C LEU A 194 22.35 -2.76 9.51
N PHE A 195 21.43 -3.50 10.13
CA PHE A 195 20.25 -2.94 10.78
C PHE A 195 20.18 -3.41 12.24
N SER A 196 21.23 -3.12 13.01
CA SER A 196 21.29 -3.47 14.43
C SER A 196 20.29 -2.65 15.27
N ASN A 197 19.41 -3.36 15.99
CA ASN A 197 18.75 -2.94 17.25
C ASN A 197 17.45 -2.11 17.25
N THR A 198 16.60 -2.15 16.22
CA THR A 198 15.22 -1.65 16.38
C THR A 198 14.23 -2.75 16.03
N GLY A 199 13.47 -3.25 17.02
CA GLY A 199 12.45 -4.31 16.91
C GLY A 199 11.23 -3.94 16.04
N ASP A 200 11.41 -3.01 15.12
CA ASP A 200 10.37 -2.43 14.28
C ASP A 200 10.68 -2.53 12.77
N VAL A 201 11.67 -3.35 12.42
CA VAL A 201 12.15 -3.50 11.04
C VAL A 201 11.49 -4.71 10.40
N TYR A 202 10.96 -4.52 9.20
CA TYR A 202 10.39 -5.59 8.38
C TYR A 202 10.88 -5.49 6.95
N SER A 203 10.81 -6.60 6.24
CA SER A 203 11.17 -6.66 4.82
C SER A 203 9.91 -6.62 3.96
N LEU A 204 9.89 -5.77 2.93
CA LEU A 204 8.85 -5.70 1.92
C LEU A 204 9.38 -6.25 0.60
N HIS A 205 8.85 -7.40 0.20
CA HIS A 205 9.16 -8.09 -1.05
C HIS A 205 8.17 -7.67 -2.12
N VAL A 206 8.66 -7.13 -3.23
CA VAL A 206 7.86 -6.56 -4.32
C VAL A 206 8.16 -7.34 -5.61
N ALA A 207 7.12 -7.83 -6.28
CA ALA A 207 7.27 -8.52 -7.56
C ALA A 207 7.72 -7.58 -8.67
N ALA A 208 8.39 -8.13 -9.68
CA ALA A 208 8.61 -7.41 -10.93
C ALA A 208 7.26 -6.97 -11.53
N GLY A 209 7.22 -5.78 -12.12
CA GLY A 209 5.99 -5.20 -12.68
C GLY A 209 5.10 -4.45 -11.69
N LEU A 210 5.38 -4.48 -10.38
CA LEU A 210 4.72 -3.62 -9.39
C LEU A 210 5.61 -2.42 -9.04
N ASP A 211 5.02 -1.23 -9.03
CA ASP A 211 5.63 0.02 -8.58
C ASP A 211 6.10 -0.07 -7.11
N VAL A 212 7.41 0.02 -6.90
CA VAL A 212 8.02 -0.07 -5.56
C VAL A 212 7.62 1.11 -4.68
N ALA A 213 7.49 2.30 -5.26
CA ALA A 213 7.08 3.47 -4.51
C ALA A 213 5.63 3.28 -4.03
N LEU A 214 4.77 2.69 -4.87
CA LEU A 214 3.40 2.34 -4.48
C LEU A 214 3.39 1.31 -3.35
N ALA A 215 4.15 0.21 -3.49
CA ALA A 215 4.25 -0.82 -2.47
C ALA A 215 4.76 -0.25 -1.13
N THR A 216 5.74 0.67 -1.21
CA THR A 216 6.25 1.41 -0.05
C THR A 216 5.17 2.28 0.57
N CYS A 217 4.42 3.08 -0.22
CA CYS A 217 3.31 3.88 0.27
C CYS A 217 2.20 3.04 0.92
N ILE A 218 1.94 1.83 0.42
CA ILE A 218 1.03 0.88 1.05
C ILE A 218 1.53 0.51 2.45
N GLY A 219 2.81 0.16 2.58
CA GLY A 219 3.42 -0.12 3.89
C GLY A 219 3.30 1.06 4.86
N LEU A 220 3.54 2.28 4.38
CA LEU A 220 3.39 3.51 5.16
C LEU A 220 1.96 3.76 5.63
N VAL A 221 0.96 3.46 4.81
CA VAL A 221 -0.46 3.55 5.18
C VAL A 221 -0.84 2.50 6.22
N VAL A 222 -0.36 1.27 6.07
CA VAL A 222 -0.60 0.20 7.06
C VAL A 222 0.02 0.59 8.40
N ASP A 223 1.27 1.08 8.40
CA ASP A 223 1.96 1.55 9.59
C ASP A 223 1.23 2.71 10.28
N ASP A 224 0.76 3.69 9.51
CA ASP A 224 -0.03 4.82 10.03
C ASP A 224 -1.36 4.36 10.65
N TRP A 225 -2.08 3.46 9.98
CA TRP A 225 -3.34 2.91 10.47
C TRP A 225 -3.12 2.07 11.74
N MET A 226 -2.08 1.24 11.80
CA MET A 226 -1.74 0.48 13.01
C MET A 226 -1.44 1.39 14.19
N GLY A 227 -0.70 2.49 13.94
CA GLY A 227 -0.41 3.50 14.95
C GLY A 227 -1.67 4.17 15.50
N LEU A 228 -2.64 4.50 14.63
CA LEU A 228 -3.92 5.06 15.05
C LEU A 228 -4.77 4.10 15.90
N ASN A 229 -4.65 2.80 15.68
CA ASN A 229 -5.47 1.78 16.33
C ASN A 229 -4.77 1.11 17.53
N GLY A 230 -3.59 1.60 17.94
CA GLY A 230 -2.86 1.04 19.07
C GLY A 230 -2.39 -0.41 18.86
N LEU A 231 -2.20 -0.82 17.60
CA LEU A 231 -1.79 -2.18 17.23
C LEU A 231 -0.25 -2.35 17.14
N ARG A 232 0.51 -1.37 17.62
CA ARG A 232 1.97 -1.47 17.76
C ARG A 232 2.33 -1.89 19.18
N HIS A 233 3.23 -2.86 19.29
CA HIS A 233 3.83 -3.32 20.55
C HIS A 233 5.18 -2.67 20.77
#